data_AF-M3RC39-F1
#
_entry.id   AF-M3RC39-F1
#
_cell.length_a   1.000
_cell.length_b   1.000
_cell.length_c   1.000
_cell.angle_alpha   90.00
_cell.angle_beta   90.00
_cell.angle_gamma   90.00
#
_symmetry.space_group_name_H-M   'P 1'
#
loop_
_entity.id
_entity.type
_entity.pdbx_description
1 polymer ?
#
loop_
_entity_poly.entity_id
_entity_poly.type
_entity_poly.pdbx_seq_one_letter_code
_entity_poly.pdbx_strand_id
1 'polypeptide(L)'
;MNSRDEAEQFTIDLAKCLKKYNLSLNHKKTKIFELPLTYEEEWINQLKIFKMDEYKGKIKYPSVVAFLDKSIALIKQNDNKASILKYAIKMLNKKKMTDNAREYYFSTLHHLALLYPYLIPCIEEVFDNNNYSIQTNQIQEISKDIFKAGSKNNNHEACSYALYFSLKYDFEMEKTCHSMALESNDCIAVRKGGFV
;
A
#
# COMPACT_ATOMS: atom_id res chain seq x y z
N MET A 1 -9.39 -33.60 -28.47
CA MET A 1 -10.17 -32.54 -27.78
C MET A 1 -9.18 -31.72 -27.00
N ASN A 2 -9.07 -30.43 -27.30
CA ASN A 2 -8.03 -29.58 -26.71
C ASN A 2 -8.46 -29.17 -25.29
N SER A 3 -7.57 -29.36 -24.31
CA SER A 3 -7.76 -29.00 -22.90
C SER A 3 -8.25 -27.54 -22.70
N ARG A 4 -7.96 -26.66 -23.65
CA ARG A 4 -8.44 -25.27 -23.68
C ARG A 4 -9.94 -25.15 -23.95
N ASP A 5 -10.48 -25.93 -24.89
CA ASP A 5 -11.89 -25.89 -25.27
C ASP A 5 -12.77 -26.36 -24.09
N GLU A 6 -12.30 -27.34 -23.32
CA GLU A 6 -12.96 -27.82 -22.11
C GLU A 6 -12.99 -26.76 -21.01
N ALA A 7 -11.90 -26.00 -20.83
CA ALA A 7 -11.85 -24.91 -19.86
C ALA A 7 -12.76 -23.73 -20.25
N GLU A 8 -12.85 -23.42 -21.54
CA GLU A 8 -13.79 -22.42 -22.06
C GLU A 8 -15.24 -22.87 -21.84
N GLN A 9 -15.54 -24.13 -22.13
CA GLN A 9 -16.86 -24.72 -21.91
C GLN A 9 -17.25 -24.72 -20.42
N PHE A 10 -16.31 -25.05 -19.52
CA PHE A 10 -16.52 -24.96 -18.07
C PHE A 10 -16.85 -23.52 -17.64
N THR A 11 -16.17 -22.52 -18.21
CA THR A 11 -16.40 -21.12 -17.89
C THR A 11 -17.81 -20.68 -18.29
N ILE A 12 -18.29 -21.15 -19.45
CA ILE A 12 -19.66 -20.89 -19.94
C ILE A 12 -20.69 -21.54 -19.01
N ASP A 13 -20.48 -22.79 -18.61
CA ASP A 13 -21.41 -23.51 -17.77
C ASP A 13 -21.44 -22.98 -16.33
N LEU A 14 -20.29 -22.55 -15.80
CA LEU A 14 -20.20 -21.81 -14.54
C LEU A 14 -20.99 -20.50 -14.60
N ALA A 15 -20.86 -19.72 -15.67
CA ALA A 15 -21.62 -18.49 -15.86
C ALA A 15 -23.15 -18.73 -15.91
N LYS A 16 -23.60 -19.80 -16.57
CA LYS A 16 -25.02 -20.20 -16.59
C LYS A 16 -25.53 -20.57 -15.20
N CYS A 17 -24.74 -21.29 -14.42
CA CYS A 17 -25.10 -21.67 -13.04
C CYS A 17 -25.19 -20.46 -12.11
N LEU A 18 -24.21 -19.55 -12.18
CA LEU A 18 -24.20 -18.31 -11.38
C LEU A 18 -25.40 -17.41 -11.71
N LYS A 19 -25.81 -17.36 -12.99
CA LYS A 19 -26.98 -16.59 -13.43
C LYS A 19 -28.28 -17.04 -12.75
N LYS A 20 -28.42 -18.33 -12.39
CA LYS A 20 -29.59 -18.83 -11.63
C LYS A 20 -29.74 -18.17 -10.26
N TYR A 21 -28.63 -17.69 -9.69
CA TYR A 21 -28.58 -17.00 -8.40
C TYR A 21 -28.39 -15.48 -8.55
N ASN A 22 -28.65 -14.92 -9.74
CA ASN A 22 -28.40 -13.50 -10.06
C ASN A 22 -26.94 -13.05 -9.84
N LEU A 23 -25.98 -13.98 -9.90
CA LEU A 23 -24.55 -13.69 -9.83
C LEU A 23 -23.97 -13.60 -11.25
N SER A 24 -23.01 -12.69 -11.45
CA SER A 24 -22.28 -12.54 -12.71
C SER A 24 -20.82 -12.92 -12.55
N LEU A 25 -20.25 -13.54 -13.58
CA LEU A 25 -18.85 -13.91 -13.62
C LEU A 25 -18.00 -12.67 -13.91
N ASN A 26 -17.01 -12.40 -13.06
CA ASN A 26 -16.08 -11.29 -13.31
C ASN A 26 -15.04 -11.71 -14.35
N HIS A 27 -15.27 -11.35 -15.61
CA HIS A 27 -14.38 -11.67 -16.73
C HIS A 27 -12.97 -11.06 -16.60
N LYS A 28 -12.77 -10.01 -15.79
CA LYS A 28 -11.43 -9.47 -15.51
C LYS A 28 -10.63 -10.37 -14.55
N LYS A 29 -11.33 -11.07 -13.65
CA LYS A 29 -10.72 -11.99 -12.66
C LYS A 29 -10.67 -13.44 -13.14
N THR A 30 -11.49 -13.81 -14.12
CA THR A 30 -11.55 -15.17 -14.64
C THR A 30 -10.67 -15.28 -15.87
N LYS A 31 -9.53 -15.96 -15.73
CA LYS A 31 -8.57 -16.20 -16.81
C LYS A 31 -8.28 -17.68 -16.89
N ILE A 32 -8.24 -18.21 -18.11
CA ILE A 32 -7.77 -19.56 -18.37
C ILE A 32 -6.26 -19.49 -18.54
N PHE A 33 -5.55 -20.27 -17.75
CA PHE A 33 -4.10 -20.32 -17.76
C PHE A 33 -3.66 -21.69 -18.29
N GLU A 34 -2.76 -21.70 -19.26
CA GLU A 34 -2.17 -22.94 -19.76
C GLU A 34 -0.97 -23.32 -18.88
N LEU A 35 -0.83 -24.62 -18.64
CA LEU A 35 0.32 -25.17 -17.92
C LEU A 35 1.57 -25.21 -18.82
N PRO A 36 2.78 -25.10 -18.26
CA PRO A 36 3.09 -25.04 -16.83
C PRO A 36 2.93 -23.63 -16.24
N LEU A 37 2.35 -23.57 -15.03
CA LEU A 37 2.25 -22.33 -14.26
C LEU A 37 3.30 -22.32 -13.16
N THR A 38 3.86 -21.15 -12.90
CA THR A 38 4.68 -20.95 -11.71
C THR A 38 3.78 -21.02 -10.46
N TYR A 39 4.25 -21.69 -9.41
CA TYR A 39 3.51 -21.82 -8.14
C TYR A 39 3.24 -20.46 -7.47
N GLU A 40 4.18 -19.51 -7.62
CA GLU A 40 4.02 -18.12 -7.17
C GLU A 40 3.98 -17.17 -8.36
N GLU A 41 3.36 -16.00 -8.18
CA GLU A 41 3.43 -14.93 -9.17
C GLU A 41 4.90 -14.52 -9.39
N GLU A 42 5.29 -14.34 -10.65
CA GLU A 42 6.66 -14.05 -11.06
C GLU A 42 7.29 -12.86 -10.32
N TRP A 43 6.51 -11.80 -10.04
CA TRP A 43 6.99 -10.64 -9.30
C TRP A 43 7.33 -10.96 -7.82
N ILE A 44 6.66 -11.94 -7.21
CA ILE A 44 6.95 -12.38 -5.83
C ILE A 44 8.32 -13.04 -5.81
N ASN A 45 8.58 -13.94 -6.76
CA ASN A 45 9.88 -14.61 -6.91
C ASN A 45 11.00 -13.59 -7.14
N GLN A 46 10.77 -12.60 -8.01
CA GLN A 46 11.76 -11.56 -8.28
C GLN A 46 12.11 -10.73 -7.04
N LEU A 47 11.12 -10.42 -6.18
CA LEU A 47 11.38 -9.71 -4.92
C LEU A 47 12.04 -10.61 -3.86
N LYS A 48 11.67 -11.89 -3.79
CA LYS A 48 12.26 -12.85 -2.84
C LYS A 48 13.73 -13.16 -3.13
N ILE A 49 14.08 -13.31 -4.41
CA ILE A 49 15.44 -13.66 -4.85
C ILE A 49 16.37 -12.45 -4.76
N PHE A 50 15.83 -11.23 -4.68
CA PHE A 50 16.62 -10.01 -4.59
C PHE A 50 17.54 -10.05 -3.36
N LYS A 51 18.86 -10.06 -3.63
CA LYS A 51 19.88 -10.04 -2.58
C LYS A 51 20.09 -8.61 -2.10
N MET A 52 19.86 -8.40 -0.81
CA MET A 52 20.15 -7.13 -0.15
C MET A 52 21.52 -7.23 0.50
N ASP A 53 22.40 -6.25 0.25
CA ASP A 53 23.68 -6.20 0.93
C ASP A 53 23.48 -5.75 2.37
N GLU A 54 23.93 -6.60 3.28
CA GLU A 54 23.82 -6.38 4.71
C GLU A 54 25.21 -6.18 5.31
N TYR A 55 25.31 -5.23 6.25
CA TYR A 55 26.49 -5.01 7.06
C TYR A 55 26.10 -5.06 8.53
N LYS A 56 26.72 -5.97 9.29
CA LYS A 56 26.38 -6.22 10.70
C LYS A 56 24.87 -6.48 10.92
N GLY A 57 24.25 -7.22 9.99
CA GLY A 57 22.80 -7.53 10.04
C GLY A 57 21.87 -6.34 9.75
N LYS A 58 22.41 -5.23 9.21
CA LYS A 58 21.63 -4.08 8.74
C LYS A 58 21.77 -3.92 7.23
N ILE A 59 20.66 -3.74 6.52
CA ILE A 59 20.66 -3.44 5.09
C ILE A 59 21.30 -2.06 4.85
N LYS A 60 22.16 -1.96 3.83
CA LYS A 60 22.79 -0.71 3.41
C LYS A 60 21.87 0.14 2.52
N TYR A 61 22.15 1.44 2.50
CA TYR A 61 21.43 2.42 1.67
C TYR A 61 21.30 2.01 0.18
N PRO A 62 22.36 1.63 -0.54
CA PRO A 62 22.25 1.28 -1.96
C PRO A 62 21.31 0.10 -2.23
N SER A 63 21.26 -0.86 -1.29
CA SER A 63 20.38 -2.02 -1.42
C SER A 63 18.91 -1.67 -1.19
N VAL A 64 18.62 -0.73 -0.29
CA VAL A 64 17.25 -0.21 -0.10
C VAL A 64 16.78 0.54 -1.35
N VAL A 65 17.63 1.41 -1.90
CA VAL A 65 17.35 2.12 -3.16
C VAL A 65 17.05 1.12 -4.28
N ALA A 66 17.97 0.19 -4.54
CA ALA A 66 17.83 -0.78 -5.61
C ALA A 66 16.60 -1.69 -5.44
N PHE A 67 16.23 -2.05 -4.20
CA PHE A 67 15.04 -2.85 -3.93
C PHE A 67 13.75 -2.06 -4.17
N LEU A 68 13.69 -0.80 -3.76
CA LEU A 68 12.53 0.07 -3.99
C LEU A 68 12.36 0.36 -5.49
N ASP A 69 13.45 0.65 -6.20
CA ASP A 69 13.43 0.85 -7.66
C ASP A 69 12.93 -0.41 -8.38
N LYS A 70 13.42 -1.59 -7.97
CA LYS A 70 12.94 -2.87 -8.51
C LYS A 70 11.44 -3.07 -8.24
N SER A 71 10.99 -2.72 -7.04
CA SER A 71 9.57 -2.80 -6.66
C SER A 71 8.71 -1.87 -7.51
N ILE A 72 9.15 -0.63 -7.74
CA ILE A 72 8.47 0.35 -8.58
C ILE A 72 8.43 -0.11 -10.05
N ALA A 73 9.51 -0.69 -10.56
CA ALA A 73 9.54 -1.26 -11.90
C ALA A 73 8.54 -2.41 -12.05
N LEU A 74 8.41 -3.28 -11.04
CA LEU A 74 7.46 -4.39 -11.04
C LEU A 74 6.00 -3.93 -11.04
N ILE A 75 5.67 -2.84 -10.34
CA ILE A 75 4.32 -2.24 -10.38
C ILE A 75 3.95 -1.81 -11.80
N LYS A 76 4.88 -1.12 -12.49
CA LYS A 76 4.67 -0.66 -13.86
C LYS A 76 4.45 -1.83 -14.82
N GLN A 77 5.12 -2.96 -14.59
CA GLN A 77 4.98 -4.17 -15.41
C GLN A 77 3.70 -4.97 -15.12
N ASN A 78 3.13 -4.85 -13.92
CA ASN A 78 2.02 -5.66 -13.44
C ASN A 78 0.73 -4.83 -13.25
N ASP A 79 0.44 -3.90 -14.16
CA ASP A 79 -0.81 -3.12 -14.17
C ASP A 79 -1.11 -2.39 -12.84
N ASN A 80 -0.08 -1.74 -12.28
CA ASN A 80 -0.17 -0.98 -11.04
C ASN A 80 -0.73 -1.78 -9.85
N LYS A 81 -0.45 -3.09 -9.77
CA LYS A 81 -0.82 -3.94 -8.64
C LYS A 81 -0.26 -3.39 -7.32
N ALA A 82 -1.13 -2.76 -6.53
CA ALA A 82 -0.87 -2.26 -5.18
C ALA A 82 -0.20 -3.27 -4.24
N SER A 83 -0.52 -4.56 -4.41
CA SER A 83 0.01 -5.67 -3.61
C SER A 83 1.54 -5.76 -3.64
N ILE A 84 2.18 -5.29 -4.72
CA ILE A 84 3.64 -5.34 -4.88
C ILE A 84 4.31 -4.41 -3.87
N LEU A 85 3.85 -3.17 -3.74
CA LEU A 85 4.39 -2.24 -2.74
C LEU A 85 4.09 -2.69 -1.32
N LYS A 86 2.88 -3.19 -1.06
CA LYS A 86 2.52 -3.72 0.26
C LYS A 86 3.45 -4.86 0.66
N TYR A 87 3.77 -5.75 -0.28
CA TYR A 87 4.70 -6.84 -0.05
C TYR A 87 6.14 -6.36 0.16
N ALA A 88 6.60 -5.41 -0.66
CA ALA A 88 7.93 -4.80 -0.53
C ALA A 88 8.12 -4.12 0.84
N ILE A 89 7.14 -3.33 1.28
CA ILE A 89 7.12 -2.70 2.61
C ILE A 89 7.19 -3.76 3.71
N LYS A 90 6.39 -4.83 3.62
CA LYS A 90 6.42 -5.94 4.58
C LYS A 90 7.77 -6.67 4.63
N MET A 91 8.46 -6.83 3.49
CA MET A 91 9.81 -7.40 3.47
C MET A 91 10.83 -6.49 4.15
N LEU A 92 10.77 -5.19 3.87
CA LEU A 92 11.67 -4.20 4.46
C LEU A 92 11.45 -4.04 5.97
N ASN A 93 10.20 -4.05 6.43
CA ASN A 93 9.85 -3.96 7.86
C ASN A 93 10.40 -5.11 8.70
N LYS A 94 10.65 -6.29 8.10
CA LYS A 94 11.24 -7.44 8.80
C LYS A 94 12.75 -7.34 9.01
N LYS A 95 13.42 -6.41 8.32
CA LYS A 95 14.88 -6.28 8.35
C LYS A 95 15.28 -4.98 9.03
N LYS A 96 16.47 -4.97 9.65
CA LYS A 96 17.07 -3.76 10.20
C LYS A 96 17.83 -3.00 9.11
N MET A 97 17.84 -1.68 9.16
CA MET A 97 18.50 -0.80 8.19
C MET A 97 19.52 0.11 8.88
N THR A 98 20.54 0.54 8.13
CA THR A 98 21.41 1.65 8.57
C THR A 98 20.63 2.97 8.59
N ASP A 99 21.07 3.95 9.38
CA ASP A 99 20.30 5.18 9.60
C ASP A 99 20.06 5.97 8.30
N ASN A 100 21.07 6.11 7.43
CA ASN A 100 20.90 6.74 6.11
C ASN A 100 19.92 5.98 5.19
N ALA A 101 19.90 4.64 5.30
CA ALA A 101 18.99 3.81 4.50
C ALA A 101 17.54 3.97 4.98
N ARG A 102 17.38 4.12 6.29
CA ARG A 102 16.09 4.38 6.94
C ARG A 102 15.52 5.74 6.54
N GLU A 103 16.32 6.79 6.60
CA GLU A 103 15.87 8.14 6.22
C GLU A 103 15.38 8.18 4.77
N TYR A 104 16.13 7.54 3.86
CA TYR A 104 15.71 7.37 2.47
C TYR A 104 14.43 6.55 2.33
N TYR A 105 14.32 5.45 3.09
CA TYR A 105 13.12 4.62 3.08
C TYR A 105 11.87 5.40 3.52
N PHE A 106 11.95 6.19 4.60
CA PHE A 106 10.84 7.01 5.07
C PHE A 106 10.47 8.10 4.07
N SER A 107 11.45 8.80 3.51
CA SER A 107 11.21 9.82 2.49
C SER A 107 10.49 9.21 1.26
N THR A 108 10.93 8.03 0.83
CA THR A 108 10.31 7.31 -0.29
C THR A 108 8.90 6.84 0.06
N LEU A 109 8.69 6.27 1.26
CA LEU A 109 7.38 5.86 1.74
C LEU A 109 6.40 7.03 1.80
N HIS A 110 6.84 8.17 2.32
CA HIS A 110 6.05 9.39 2.37
C HIS A 110 5.58 9.77 0.97
N HIS A 111 6.50 9.88 0.01
CA HIS A 111 6.14 10.21 -1.37
C HIS A 111 5.18 9.18 -1.99
N LEU A 112 5.40 7.87 -1.73
CA LEU A 112 4.51 6.80 -2.21
C LEU A 112 3.11 6.88 -1.56
N ALA A 113 2.99 7.29 -0.31
CA ALA A 113 1.71 7.49 0.38
C ALA A 113 0.83 8.52 -0.31
N LEU A 114 1.46 9.63 -0.73
CA LEU A 114 0.78 10.74 -1.40
C LEU A 114 0.32 10.36 -2.82
N LEU A 115 1.11 9.55 -3.53
CA LEU A 115 0.76 9.04 -4.85
C LEU A 115 -0.28 7.91 -4.80
N TYR A 116 -0.22 7.07 -3.76
CA TYR A 116 -1.01 5.86 -3.63
C TYR A 116 -1.67 5.80 -2.26
N PRO A 117 -2.82 6.48 -2.07
CA PRO A 117 -3.49 6.57 -0.77
C PRO A 117 -3.83 5.21 -0.12
N TYR A 118 -4.01 4.16 -0.93
CA TYR A 118 -4.26 2.80 -0.43
C TYR A 118 -3.09 2.17 0.35
N LEU A 119 -1.91 2.82 0.35
CA LEU A 119 -0.74 2.43 1.14
C LEU A 119 -0.73 3.04 2.53
N ILE A 120 -1.53 4.09 2.79
CA ILE A 120 -1.59 4.77 4.09
C ILE A 120 -1.76 3.78 5.26
N PRO A 121 -2.66 2.78 5.19
CA PRO A 121 -2.79 1.79 6.28
C PRO A 121 -1.53 0.94 6.46
N CYS A 122 -0.76 0.69 5.40
CA CYS A 122 0.49 -0.09 5.48
C CYS A 122 1.64 0.72 6.08
N ILE A 123 1.57 2.05 6.03
CA ILE A 123 2.58 2.93 6.63
C ILE A 123 2.47 2.92 8.16
N GLU A 124 1.27 2.72 8.70
CA GLU A 124 1.08 2.52 10.14
C GLU A 124 1.92 1.35 10.68
N GLU A 125 1.98 0.23 9.95
CA GLU A 125 2.84 -0.93 10.33
C GLU A 125 4.33 -0.53 10.38
N VAL A 126 4.75 0.47 9.61
CA VAL A 126 6.12 1.00 9.63
C VAL A 126 6.32 1.88 10.87
N PHE A 127 5.32 2.69 11.21
CA PHE A 127 5.34 3.58 12.37
C PHE A 127 5.41 2.82 13.70
N ASP A 128 4.65 1.72 13.83
CA ASP A 128 4.63 0.86 15.01
C ASP A 128 5.82 -0.11 15.10
N ASN A 129 6.72 -0.09 14.12
CA ASN A 129 7.77 -1.09 14.04
C ASN A 129 8.88 -0.84 15.07
N ASN A 130 8.93 -1.70 16.10
CA ASN A 130 9.93 -1.71 17.17
C ASN A 130 11.40 -1.75 16.71
N ASN A 131 11.68 -2.05 15.44
CA ASN A 131 13.02 -1.94 14.89
C ASN A 131 13.55 -0.50 14.86
N TYR A 132 12.66 0.51 14.93
CA TYR A 132 13.00 1.91 14.74
C TYR A 132 12.21 2.82 15.70
N SER A 133 12.89 3.75 16.36
CA SER A 133 12.23 4.86 17.05
C SER A 133 12.02 5.99 16.06
N ILE A 134 10.79 6.16 15.57
CA ILE A 134 10.42 7.26 14.68
C ILE A 134 10.03 8.45 15.56
N GLN A 135 10.53 9.63 15.22
CA GLN A 135 10.16 10.84 15.95
C GLN A 135 8.73 11.24 15.57
N THR A 136 7.92 11.60 16.57
CA THR A 136 6.53 12.07 16.38
C THR A 136 6.44 13.21 15.35
N ASN A 137 7.47 14.07 15.28
CA ASN A 137 7.57 15.15 14.29
C ASN A 137 7.49 14.65 12.84
N GLN A 138 8.14 13.52 12.50
CA GLN A 138 8.12 12.98 11.14
C GLN A 138 6.74 12.42 10.78
N ILE A 139 6.07 11.78 11.75
CA ILE A 139 4.70 11.27 11.58
C ILE A 139 3.73 12.42 11.39
N GLN A 140 3.94 13.52 12.13
CA GLN A 140 3.15 14.74 11.99
C GLN A 140 3.29 15.35 10.59
N GLU A 141 4.51 15.46 10.05
CA GLU A 141 4.72 15.97 8.68
C GLU A 141 4.01 15.11 7.64
N ILE A 142 4.19 13.79 7.69
CA ILE A 142 3.53 12.85 6.78
C ILE A 142 2.00 13.00 6.87
N SER A 143 1.46 13.10 8.09
CA SER A 143 0.01 13.23 8.30
C SER A 143 -0.53 14.54 7.76
N LYS A 144 0.19 15.65 7.92
CA LYS A 144 -0.17 16.96 7.33
C LYS A 144 -0.21 16.90 5.80
N ASP A 145 0.79 16.28 5.19
CA ASP A 145 0.88 16.20 3.73
C ASP A 145 -0.18 15.25 3.15
N ILE A 146 -0.45 14.12 3.84
CA ILE A 146 -1.57 13.23 3.51
C ILE A 146 -2.91 13.98 3.58
N PHE A 147 -3.13 14.78 4.63
CA PHE A 147 -4.38 15.54 4.78
C PHE A 147 -4.56 16.57 3.66
N LYS A 148 -3.50 17.32 3.33
CA LYS A 148 -3.52 18.32 2.23
C LYS A 148 -3.76 17.65 0.87
N ALA A 149 -3.06 16.57 0.58
CA ALA A 149 -3.21 15.82 -0.67
C ALA A 149 -4.61 15.17 -0.76
N GLY A 150 -5.10 14.62 0.35
CA GLY A 150 -6.44 14.02 0.45
C GLY A 150 -7.53 15.05 0.22
N SER A 151 -7.43 16.23 0.85
CA SER A 151 -8.40 17.32 0.70
C SER A 151 -8.45 17.83 -0.75
N LYS A 152 -7.30 17.99 -1.40
CA LYS A 152 -7.23 18.42 -2.81
C LYS A 152 -7.88 17.43 -3.78
N ASN A 153 -7.78 16.13 -3.48
CA ASN A 153 -8.26 15.06 -4.35
C ASN A 153 -9.63 14.51 -3.93
N ASN A 154 -10.34 15.15 -2.98
CA ASN A 154 -11.57 14.65 -2.35
C ASN A 154 -11.44 13.20 -1.83
N ASN A 155 -10.25 12.81 -1.38
CA ASN A 155 -10.00 11.51 -0.77
C ASN A 155 -10.19 11.63 0.75
N HIS A 156 -11.44 11.47 1.18
CA HIS A 156 -11.82 11.57 2.58
C HIS A 156 -11.25 10.44 3.44
N GLU A 157 -10.94 9.28 2.85
CA GLU A 157 -10.28 8.17 3.54
C GLU A 157 -8.88 8.60 3.98
N ALA A 158 -8.09 9.18 3.08
CA ALA A 158 -6.76 9.70 3.39
C ALA A 158 -6.79 10.77 4.51
N CYS A 159 -7.76 11.68 4.45
CA CYS A 159 -7.97 12.70 5.49
C CYS A 159 -8.31 12.08 6.84
N SER A 160 -9.17 11.05 6.84
CA SER A 160 -9.55 10.33 8.05
C SER A 160 -8.37 9.60 8.68
N TYR A 161 -7.48 9.02 7.87
CA TYR A 161 -6.25 8.40 8.36
C TYR A 161 -5.27 9.42 8.95
N ALA A 162 -5.12 10.59 8.34
CA ALA A 162 -4.26 11.65 8.89
C ALA A 162 -4.72 12.10 10.29
N LEU A 163 -6.03 12.29 10.47
CA LEU A 163 -6.62 12.59 11.79
C LEU A 163 -6.50 11.41 12.76
N TYR A 164 -6.59 10.18 12.27
CA TYR A 164 -6.37 9.00 13.10
C TYR A 164 -4.93 8.92 13.61
N PHE A 165 -3.93 9.24 12.77
CA PHE A 165 -2.54 9.27 13.20
C PHE A 165 -2.27 10.35 14.26
N SER A 166 -2.91 11.53 14.14
CA SER A 166 -2.75 12.58 15.16
C SER A 166 -3.26 12.16 16.53
N LEU A 167 -4.36 11.41 16.57
CA LEU A 167 -4.91 10.84 17.81
C LEU A 167 -4.03 9.70 18.35
N LYS A 168 -3.52 8.83 17.48
CA LYS A 168 -2.75 7.65 17.90
C LYS A 168 -1.37 7.99 18.45
N TYR A 169 -0.67 8.94 17.81
CA TYR A 169 0.70 9.32 18.18
C TYR A 169 0.75 10.65 18.97
N ASP A 170 -0.41 11.15 19.39
CA ASP A 170 -0.58 12.32 20.26
C ASP A 170 0.15 13.57 19.76
N PHE A 171 -0.26 14.09 18.60
CA PHE A 171 0.26 15.35 18.04
C PHE A 171 -0.86 16.26 17.53
N GLU A 172 -0.62 17.58 17.58
CA GLU A 172 -1.58 18.56 17.09
C GLU A 172 -1.53 18.73 15.56
N MET A 173 -2.71 18.77 14.93
CA MET A 173 -2.90 19.13 13.53
C MET A 173 -3.12 20.64 13.40
N GLU A 174 -2.76 21.23 12.27
CA GLU A 174 -2.97 22.67 12.03
C GLU A 174 -4.47 23.03 12.01
N LYS A 175 -4.81 24.21 12.55
CA LYS A 175 -6.19 24.74 12.61
C LYS A 175 -6.89 24.78 11.24
N THR A 176 -6.15 24.90 10.16
CA THR A 176 -6.64 24.84 8.77
C THR A 176 -7.20 23.48 8.38
N CYS A 177 -6.74 22.39 9.01
CA CYS A 177 -7.28 21.05 8.79
C CYS A 177 -8.67 20.91 9.43
N HIS A 178 -8.90 21.57 10.57
CA HIS A 178 -10.20 21.56 11.24
C HIS A 178 -11.28 22.29 10.40
N SER A 179 -10.95 23.41 9.76
CA SER A 179 -11.90 24.13 8.89
C SER A 179 -12.25 23.32 7.63
N MET A 180 -11.26 22.68 6.99
CA MET A 180 -11.51 21.84 5.80
C MET A 180 -12.31 20.58 6.12
N ALA A 181 -12.10 19.97 7.30
CA ALA A 181 -12.88 18.81 7.74
C ALA A 181 -14.36 19.17 8.06
N LEU A 182 -14.63 20.40 8.47
CA LEU A 182 -15.98 20.91 8.73
C LEU A 182 -16.72 21.31 7.44
N GLU A 183 -16.00 21.75 6.40
CA GLU A 183 -16.55 22.04 5.07
C GLU A 183 -16.79 20.77 4.24
N SER A 184 -16.03 19.71 4.50
CA SER A 184 -16.28 18.37 4.00
C SER A 184 -17.59 17.85 4.61
N ASN A 185 -18.67 17.89 3.83
CA ASN A 185 -19.99 17.35 4.18
C ASN A 185 -20.01 15.82 4.38
N ASP A 186 -18.85 15.18 4.64
CA ASP A 186 -18.71 13.74 4.75
C ASP A 186 -18.62 13.28 6.22
N CYS A 187 -19.58 12.46 6.61
CA CYS A 187 -19.87 12.06 7.98
C CYS A 187 -18.73 11.32 8.71
N ILE A 188 -17.75 10.77 7.98
CA ILE A 188 -16.60 10.06 8.55
C ILE A 188 -15.57 11.04 9.13
N ALA A 189 -15.35 12.18 8.46
CA ALA A 189 -14.45 13.24 8.95
C ALA A 189 -15.06 13.97 10.15
N VAL A 190 -16.36 14.26 10.08
CA VAL A 190 -17.10 15.01 11.12
C VAL A 190 -17.21 14.22 12.43
N ARG A 191 -17.34 12.88 12.39
CA ARG A 191 -17.56 12.07 13.62
C ARG A 191 -16.33 11.95 14.53
N LYS A 192 -15.11 12.23 14.04
CA LYS A 192 -13.88 12.18 14.86
C LYS A 192 -13.33 13.54 15.28
N GLY A 193 -13.82 14.64 14.71
CA GLY A 193 -13.43 16.01 15.11
C GLY A 193 -14.20 16.57 16.30
N GLY A 194 -15.11 15.79 16.88
CA GLY A 194 -16.05 16.23 17.91
C GLY A 194 -15.89 15.52 19.25
N PHE A 195 -14.68 15.43 19.78
CA PHE A 195 -14.46 15.21 21.22
C PHE A 195 -13.31 16.11 21.67
N VAL A 196 -13.70 17.33 22.05
CA VAL A 196 -12.96 18.20 22.98
C VAL A 196 -13.06 17.58 24.38
#